data_AF-A0A7Y4KTG4-F1
#
_entry.id   AF-A0A7Y4KTG4-F1
#
_cell.length_a   1.000
_cell.length_b   1.000
_cell.length_c   1.000
_cell.angle_alpha   90.00
_cell.angle_beta   90.00
_cell.angle_gamma   90.00
#
_symmetry.space_group_name_H-M   'P 1'
#
loop_
_entity.id
_entity.type
_entity.pdbx_description
1 polymer ?
#
loop_
_entity_poly.entity_id
_entity_poly.type
_entity_poly.pdbx_seq_one_letter_code
_entity_poly.pdbx_strand_id
1 'polypeptide(L)'
;VSANTGSKVLGPTSALAPGDLFDHARAAEAAFIAGDYTTCVTACTDAVRRAMAFAGEGSLAQQAFLLHVDGSDLLRLQGLSTLPQLRVDDAAFALYVLMQVFVRLNAVGLPTAG
;
A
#
# COMPACT_ATOMS: atom_id res chain seq x y z
N VAL A 1 -25.43 -22.24 -20.55
CA VAL A 1 -24.17 -22.92 -20.18
C VAL A 1 -23.12 -21.86 -20.00
N SER A 2 -22.71 -21.63 -18.74
CA SER A 2 -21.70 -20.64 -18.35
C SER A 2 -20.30 -21.08 -18.79
N ALA A 3 -19.52 -20.16 -19.37
CA ALA A 3 -18.09 -20.35 -19.59
C ALA A 3 -17.30 -19.52 -18.57
N ASN A 4 -16.87 -20.25 -17.54
CA ASN A 4 -15.82 -20.00 -16.54
C ASN A 4 -14.86 -18.82 -16.86
N THR A 5 -15.08 -17.66 -16.23
CA THR A 5 -14.04 -16.62 -16.07
C THR A 5 -12.99 -17.16 -15.11
N GLY A 6 -11.99 -17.84 -15.67
CA GLY A 6 -10.81 -18.27 -14.92
C GLY A 6 -10.15 -17.07 -14.27
N SER A 7 -10.16 -17.03 -12.95
CA SER A 7 -9.31 -16.17 -12.14
C SER A 7 -7.88 -16.35 -12.60
N LYS A 8 -7.41 -15.45 -13.47
CA LYS A 8 -6.00 -15.33 -13.82
C LYS A 8 -5.30 -14.89 -12.54
N VAL A 9 -4.76 -15.86 -11.81
CA VAL A 9 -3.81 -15.64 -10.73
C VAL A 9 -2.66 -14.86 -11.35
N LEU A 10 -2.69 -13.54 -11.19
CA LEU A 10 -1.62 -12.66 -11.61
C LEU A 10 -0.39 -13.03 -10.77
N GLY A 11 0.63 -13.61 -11.42
CA GLY A 11 1.92 -13.83 -10.79
C GLY A 11 2.60 -12.49 -10.43
N PRO A 12 3.61 -12.52 -9.55
CA PRO A 12 4.25 -11.35 -8.93
C PRO A 12 4.93 -10.38 -9.92
N THR A 13 5.06 -10.72 -11.20
CA THR A 13 5.54 -9.84 -12.27
C THR A 13 4.44 -9.10 -13.03
N SER A 14 3.18 -9.38 -12.73
CA SER A 14 2.07 -8.47 -13.07
C SER A 14 1.79 -7.45 -11.95
N ALA A 15 2.67 -7.41 -10.95
CA ALA A 15 2.67 -6.40 -9.91
C ALA A 15 2.91 -5.03 -10.56
N LEU A 16 2.01 -4.09 -10.24
CA LEU A 16 2.00 -2.67 -10.62
C LEU A 16 3.25 -2.14 -11.34
N ALA A 17 3.03 -1.43 -12.44
CA ALA A 17 4.04 -0.50 -12.91
C ALA A 17 4.37 0.45 -11.75
N PRO A 18 5.65 0.79 -11.49
CA PRO A 18 6.02 1.72 -10.42
C PRO A 18 5.17 3.01 -10.39
N GLY A 19 4.71 3.47 -11.57
CA GLY A 19 3.77 4.58 -11.73
C GLY A 19 2.46 4.44 -10.94
N ASP A 20 1.87 3.25 -10.87
CA ASP A 20 0.62 3.02 -10.15
C ASP A 20 0.78 3.22 -8.62
N LEU A 21 1.96 2.93 -8.06
CA LEU A 21 2.27 3.21 -6.65
C LEU A 21 2.36 4.72 -6.40
N PHE A 22 2.96 5.46 -7.34
CA PHE A 22 3.05 6.92 -7.26
C PHE A 22 1.68 7.60 -7.43
N ASP A 23 0.78 7.04 -8.24
CA ASP A 23 -0.59 7.56 -8.38
C ASP A 23 -1.37 7.48 -7.07
N HIS A 24 -1.25 6.36 -6.34
CA HIS A 24 -1.87 6.24 -5.03
C HIS A 24 -1.26 7.20 -3.99
N ALA A 25 0.07 7.42 -4.03
CA ALA A 25 0.71 8.38 -3.15
C ALA A 25 0.26 9.82 -3.45
N ARG A 26 0.11 10.17 -4.73
CA ARG A 26 -0.40 11.47 -5.16
C ARG A 26 -1.86 11.68 -4.77
N ALA A 27 -2.67 10.63 -4.87
CA ALA A 27 -4.05 10.66 -4.42
C ALA A 27 -4.14 10.87 -2.90
N ALA A 28 -3.29 10.19 -2.11
CA ALA A 28 -3.21 10.37 -0.67
C ALA A 28 -2.82 11.80 -0.29
N GLU A 29 -1.81 12.38 -0.95
CA GLU A 29 -1.39 13.77 -0.75
C GLU A 29 -2.52 14.76 -1.05
N ALA A 30 -3.19 14.61 -2.20
CA ALA A 30 -4.31 15.47 -2.57
C ALA A 30 -5.47 15.39 -1.56
N ALA A 31 -5.80 14.18 -1.10
CA ALA A 31 -6.84 13.96 -0.10
C ALA A 31 -6.48 14.59 1.26
N PHE A 32 -5.22 14.49 1.68
CA PHE A 32 -4.74 15.11 2.91
C PHE A 32 -4.88 16.64 2.86
N ILE A 33 -4.46 17.26 1.74
CA ILE A 33 -4.58 18.73 1.54
C ILE A 33 -6.04 19.17 1.53
N ALA A 34 -6.95 18.36 0.96
CA ALA A 34 -8.38 18.64 0.94
C ALA A 34 -9.09 18.41 2.29
N GLY A 35 -8.41 17.87 3.30
CA GLY A 35 -9.00 17.49 4.58
C GLY A 35 -9.84 16.21 4.54
N ASP A 36 -9.78 15.45 3.45
CA ASP A 36 -10.44 14.15 3.32
C ASP A 36 -9.53 13.03 3.86
N TYR A 37 -9.50 12.93 5.19
CA TYR A 37 -8.63 11.99 5.89
C TYR A 37 -9.01 10.53 5.67
N THR A 38 -10.29 10.25 5.42
CA THR A 38 -10.74 8.89 5.10
C THR A 38 -10.15 8.44 3.78
N THR A 39 -10.31 9.23 2.72
CA THR A 39 -9.72 8.93 1.41
C THR A 39 -8.19 8.87 1.48
N CYS A 40 -7.55 9.74 2.27
CA CYS A 40 -6.10 9.70 2.49
C CYS A 40 -5.63 8.36 3.07
N VAL A 41 -6.26 7.89 4.16
CA VAL A 41 -5.90 6.62 4.80
C VAL A 41 -6.19 5.43 3.89
N THR A 42 -7.30 5.44 3.14
CA THR A 42 -7.61 4.40 2.16
C THR A 42 -6.55 4.32 1.07
N ALA A 43 -6.17 5.46 0.47
CA ALA A 43 -5.15 5.51 -0.56
C ALA A 43 -3.78 5.04 -0.05
N CYS A 44 -3.39 5.42 1.18
CA CYS A 44 -2.17 4.93 1.82
C CYS A 44 -2.22 3.41 2.05
N THR A 45 -3.36 2.89 2.53
CA THR A 45 -3.53 1.46 2.81
C THR A 45 -3.41 0.62 1.54
N ASP A 46 -4.02 1.08 0.44
CA ASP A 46 -3.95 0.40 -0.85
C ASP A 46 -2.54 0.43 -1.44
N ALA A 47 -1.85 1.57 -1.35
CA ALA A 47 -0.46 1.70 -1.77
C ALA A 47 0.47 0.77 -0.98
N VAL A 48 0.34 0.75 0.36
CA VAL A 48 1.13 -0.12 1.23
C VAL A 48 0.86 -1.60 0.93
N ARG A 49 -0.40 -2.00 0.75
CA ARG A 49 -0.74 -3.40 0.39
C ARG A 49 -0.08 -3.81 -0.93
N ARG A 50 -0.11 -2.93 -1.94
CA ARG A 50 0.48 -3.19 -3.26
C ARG A 50 2.02 -3.22 -3.19
N ALA A 51 2.62 -2.33 -2.41
CA ALA A 51 4.05 -2.34 -2.12
C ALA A 51 4.50 -3.63 -1.41
N MET A 52 3.71 -4.14 -0.46
CA MET A 52 4.00 -5.42 0.19
C MET A 52 3.92 -6.58 -0.80
N ALA A 53 2.91 -6.59 -1.68
CA ALA A 53 2.81 -7.59 -2.75
C ALA A 53 4.00 -7.54 -3.72
N PHE A 54 4.59 -6.35 -3.91
CA PHE A 54 5.80 -6.19 -4.71
C PHE A 54 7.04 -6.85 -4.07
N ALA A 55 7.12 -6.90 -2.75
CA ALA A 55 8.25 -7.48 -2.01
C ALA A 55 8.44 -8.99 -2.23
N GLY A 56 7.37 -9.70 -2.58
CA GLY A 56 7.40 -11.15 -2.78
C GLY A 56 6.06 -11.83 -2.51
N GLU A 57 6.03 -13.15 -2.74
CA GLU A 57 4.88 -13.99 -2.46
C GLU A 57 4.81 -14.37 -0.97
N GLY A 58 3.61 -14.40 -0.40
CA GLY A 58 3.39 -14.85 0.98
C GLY A 58 2.28 -14.11 1.70
N SER A 59 2.15 -14.40 2.99
CA SER A 59 1.32 -13.62 3.91
C SER A 59 1.84 -12.19 4.03
N LEU A 60 0.96 -11.26 4.42
CA LEU A 60 1.35 -9.86 4.66
C LEU A 60 2.50 -9.75 5.68
N ALA A 61 2.52 -10.60 6.70
CA ALA A 61 3.59 -10.63 7.69
C ALA A 61 4.95 -11.01 7.08
N GLN A 62 4.96 -11.96 6.13
CA GLN A 62 6.18 -12.34 5.40
C GLN A 62 6.65 -11.21 4.48
N GLN A 63 5.73 -10.56 3.76
CA GLN A 63 6.07 -9.43 2.89
C GLN A 63 6.61 -8.23 3.68
N ALA A 64 5.97 -7.91 4.81
CA ALA A 64 6.43 -6.88 5.73
C ALA A 64 7.82 -7.18 6.27
N PHE A 65 8.08 -8.44 6.63
CA PHE A 65 9.40 -8.90 7.07
C PHE A 65 10.46 -8.71 5.97
N LEU A 66 10.15 -9.05 4.71
CA LEU A 66 11.07 -8.87 3.57
C LEU A 66 11.44 -7.40 3.32
N LEU A 67 10.50 -6.47 3.52
CA LEU A 67 10.77 -5.04 3.44
C LEU A 67 11.23 -4.43 4.77
N HIS A 68 11.41 -5.25 5.80
CA HIS A 68 11.73 -4.85 7.17
C HIS A 68 10.70 -3.89 7.83
N VAL A 69 9.49 -3.77 7.29
CA VAL A 69 8.44 -2.85 7.78
C VAL A 69 8.01 -3.26 9.18
N ASP A 70 7.73 -2.27 10.04
CA ASP A 70 7.24 -2.54 11.39
C ASP A 70 5.82 -3.12 11.34
N GLY A 71 5.65 -4.32 11.91
CA GLY A 71 4.36 -5.01 11.94
C GLY A 71 3.32 -4.29 12.79
N SER A 72 3.74 -3.57 13.84
CA SER A 72 2.82 -2.80 14.69
C SER A 72 2.21 -1.62 13.93
N ASP A 73 3.01 -0.95 13.09
CA ASP A 73 2.54 0.14 12.24
C ASP A 73 1.56 -0.35 11.17
N LEU A 74 1.83 -1.52 10.56
CA LEU A 74 0.92 -2.13 9.60
C LEU A 74 -0.41 -2.55 10.23
N LEU A 75 -0.37 -3.15 11.43
CA LEU A 75 -1.59 -3.51 12.16
C LEU A 75 -2.40 -2.27 12.54
N ARG A 76 -1.73 -1.20 12.97
CA ARG A 76 -2.39 0.07 13.25
C ARG A 76 -3.04 0.65 11.99
N LEU A 77 -2.33 0.67 10.86
CA LEU A 77 -2.86 1.15 9.58
C LEU A 77 -4.09 0.34 9.15
N GLN A 78 -4.05 -0.99 9.29
CA GLN A 78 -5.21 -1.85 9.06
C GLN A 78 -6.38 -1.50 9.98
N GLY A 79 -6.11 -1.28 11.26
CA GLY A 79 -7.13 -0.85 12.22
C GLY A 79 -7.82 0.45 11.77
N LEU A 80 -7.05 1.45 11.37
CA LEU A 80 -7.57 2.74 10.89
C LEU A 80 -8.48 2.57 9.66
N SER A 81 -8.16 1.65 8.75
CA SER A 81 -8.98 1.39 7.55
C SER A 81 -10.40 0.86 7.85
N THR A 82 -10.66 0.43 9.09
CA THR A 82 -11.99 -0.04 9.53
C THR A 82 -12.81 1.04 10.23
N LEU A 83 -12.22 2.21 10.50
CA LEU A 83 -12.89 3.29 11.21
C LEU A 83 -13.80 4.09 10.26
N PRO A 84 -15.01 4.47 10.70
CA PRO A 84 -15.95 5.23 9.86
C PRO A 84 -15.55 6.69 9.70
N GLN A 85 -14.77 7.24 10.62
CA GLN A 85 -14.30 8.62 10.60
C GLN A 85 -12.86 8.67 11.09
N LEU A 86 -12.02 9.37 10.33
CA LEU A 86 -10.59 9.49 10.58
C LEU A 86 -10.21 10.96 10.81
N ARG A 87 -9.20 11.16 11.64
CA ARG A 87 -8.68 12.49 11.98
C ARG A 87 -7.39 12.77 11.22
N VAL A 88 -6.96 14.03 11.27
CA VAL A 88 -5.70 14.48 10.67
C VAL A 88 -4.50 13.66 11.14
N ASP A 89 -4.45 13.28 12.42
CA ASP A 89 -3.36 12.48 13.00
C ASP A 89 -3.33 11.06 12.43
N ASP A 90 -4.49 10.48 12.13
CA ASP A 90 -4.60 9.15 11.53
C ASP A 90 -4.09 9.16 10.08
N ALA A 91 -4.44 10.20 9.33
CA ALA A 91 -3.96 10.42 7.97
C ALA A 91 -2.46 10.72 7.93
N ALA A 92 -1.95 11.54 8.87
CA ALA A 92 -0.52 11.80 9.00
C ALA A 92 0.27 10.52 9.34
N PHE A 93 -0.27 9.68 10.23
CA PHE A 93 0.30 8.37 10.51
C PHE A 93 0.30 7.46 9.26
N ALA A 94 -0.78 7.42 8.49
CA ALA A 94 -0.85 6.62 7.27
C ALA A 94 0.18 7.07 6.21
N LEU A 95 0.37 8.38 6.05
CA LEU A 95 1.41 8.95 5.18
C LEU A 95 2.83 8.59 5.66
N TYR A 96 3.06 8.61 6.98
CA TYR A 96 4.33 8.16 7.57
C TYR A 96 4.64 6.71 7.20
N VAL A 97 3.67 5.79 7.37
CA VAL A 97 3.84 4.37 7.02
C VAL A 97 4.10 4.21 5.53
N LEU A 98 3.35 4.91 4.68
CA LEU A 98 3.55 4.91 3.23
C LEU A 98 4.99 5.31 2.85
N MET A 99 5.48 6.42 3.41
CA MET A 99 6.83 6.90 3.12
C MET A 99 7.89 5.91 3.60
N GLN A 100 7.71 5.32 4.78
CA GLN A 100 8.62 4.31 5.31
C GLN A 100 8.71 3.09 4.38
N VAL A 101 7.57 2.63 3.86
CA VAL A 101 7.50 1.52 2.89
C VAL A 101 8.21 1.88 1.58
N PHE A 102 8.03 3.09 1.06
CA PHE A 102 8.71 3.53 -0.16
C PHE A 102 10.23 3.61 0.00
N VAL A 103 10.71 4.13 1.13
CA VAL A 103 12.16 4.14 1.43
C VAL A 103 12.72 2.72 1.44
N ARG A 104 11.99 1.77 2.02
CA ARG A 104 12.40 0.36 2.11
C ARG A 104 12.39 -0.32 0.74
N LEU A 105 11.34 -0.11 -0.05
CA LEU A 105 11.27 -0.58 -1.43
C LEU A 105 12.45 -0.06 -2.27
N ASN A 106 12.78 1.22 -2.13
CA ASN A 106 13.92 1.81 -2.82
C ASN A 106 15.26 1.19 -2.38
N ALA A 107 15.42 0.90 -1.09
CA ALA A 107 16.64 0.28 -0.56
C ALA A 107 16.84 -1.17 -1.02
N VAL A 108 15.76 -1.94 -1.20
CA VAL A 108 15.80 -3.31 -1.75
C VAL A 108 15.95 -3.31 -3.29
N GLY A 109 15.81 -2.13 -3.91
CA GLY A 109 15.77 -1.94 -5.35
C GLY A 109 14.32 -1.96 -5.83
N LEU A 110 13.83 -0.82 -6.33
CA LEU A 110 12.63 -0.81 -7.14
C LEU A 110 12.90 -1.67 -8.40
N PRO A 111 11.93 -2.44 -8.89
CA PRO A 111 12.06 -3.06 -10.19
C PRO A 111 12.28 -1.92 -11.17
N THR A 112 13.41 -1.93 -11.87
CA THR A 112 13.57 -1.04 -13.01
C THR A 112 12.41 -1.33 -13.94
N ALA A 113 11.59 -0.32 -14.22
CA ALA A 113 10.59 -0.40 -15.27
C ALA A 113 11.33 -0.80 -16.56
N GLY A 114 11.23 -2.07 -16.93
CA GLY A 114 11.76 -2.62 -18.17
C GLY A 114 10.80 -2.34 -19.31
#